data_AF-A0A8D8QEI7-F1
#
_entry.id   AF-A0A8D8QEI7-F1
#
_cell.length_a   1.000
_cell.length_b   1.000
_cell.length_c   1.000
_cell.angle_alpha   90.00
_cell.angle_beta   90.00
_cell.angle_gamma   90.00
#
_symmetry.space_group_name_H-M   'P 1'
#
loop_
_entity.id
_entity.type
_entity.pdbx_description
1 polymer ?
#
loop_
_entity_poly.entity_id
_entity_poly.type
_entity_poly.pdbx_seq_one_letter_code
_entity_poly.pdbx_strand_id
1 'polypeptide(L)'
;FFFKKIKFIFIDLIEISGSQIFSLGASLIPFLENNDANRCLMGSNMQRQAVPLIYADNSIVGTGNELIVGNNSNYNINSDISGFVLYVDNNYIIIKNKYKLFKYKIKKFIRTNQNTTITQKPIINLGNNVKKGDLLAYSNVTNNGEISLGKNLRVAFMSWYGYNFEDSILISNKIIKENFFSSFHIYEYVCV
;
A
#
# COMPACT_ATOMS: atom_id res chain seq x y z
N PHE A 1 31.09 -16.03 10.67
CA PHE A 1 30.38 -15.62 11.90
C PHE A 1 30.05 -16.85 12.71
N PHE A 2 30.72 -17.06 13.86
CA PHE A 2 30.44 -18.19 14.75
C PHE A 2 29.67 -17.71 15.97
N PHE A 3 28.41 -18.12 16.10
CA PHE A 3 27.61 -17.88 17.30
C PHE A 3 28.04 -18.87 18.41
N LYS A 4 28.17 -18.38 19.65
CA LYS A 4 28.53 -19.20 20.82
C LYS A 4 27.26 -19.68 21.51
N LYS A 5 27.17 -20.99 21.78
CA LYS A 5 26.08 -21.54 22.60
C LYS A 5 26.30 -21.15 24.06
N ILE A 6 25.30 -20.56 24.69
CA ILE A 6 25.31 -20.09 26.08
C ILE A 6 24.11 -20.73 26.82
N LYS A 7 24.26 -21.03 28.12
CA LYS A 7 23.17 -21.54 28.95
C LYS A 7 22.14 -20.44 29.21
N PHE A 8 20.85 -20.77 29.22
CA PHE A 8 19.73 -19.82 29.34
C PHE A 8 19.85 -18.86 30.54
N ILE A 9 20.41 -19.30 31.67
CA ILE A 9 20.62 -18.49 32.89
C ILE A 9 21.50 -17.26 32.65
N PHE A 10 22.36 -17.26 31.62
CA PHE A 10 23.22 -16.13 31.27
C PHE A 10 22.65 -15.25 30.14
N ILE A 11 21.36 -15.40 29.81
CA ILE A 11 20.70 -14.61 28.77
C ILE A 11 19.83 -13.54 29.45
N ASP A 12 20.22 -12.27 29.29
CA ASP A 12 19.48 -11.14 29.87
C ASP A 12 18.35 -10.64 28.97
N LEU A 13 18.48 -10.80 27.65
CA LEU A 13 17.58 -10.24 26.64
C LEU A 13 17.29 -11.25 25.53
N ILE A 14 16.07 -11.19 24.99
CA ILE A 14 15.60 -12.01 23.87
C ILE A 14 14.89 -11.08 22.87
N GLU A 15 15.01 -11.40 21.58
CA GLU A 15 14.28 -10.69 20.52
C GLU A 15 12.77 -10.88 20.66
N ILE A 16 12.01 -9.81 20.39
CA ILE A 16 10.54 -9.81 20.56
C ILE A 16 9.85 -10.41 19.32
N SER A 17 10.44 -10.20 18.14
CA SER A 17 9.92 -10.67 16.86
C SER A 17 11.05 -11.02 15.91
N GLY A 18 10.89 -12.09 15.13
CA GLY A 18 11.83 -12.44 14.06
C GLY A 18 11.93 -11.36 12.96
N SER A 19 10.93 -10.48 12.85
CA SER A 19 10.95 -9.37 11.89
C SER A 19 11.66 -8.11 12.39
N GLN A 20 12.13 -8.09 13.65
CA GLN A 20 12.67 -6.89 14.30
C GLN A 20 13.91 -6.31 13.60
N ILE A 21 14.68 -7.13 12.90
CA ILE A 21 15.93 -6.75 12.23
C ILE A 21 15.66 -6.07 10.88
N PHE A 22 14.49 -6.29 10.28
CA PHE A 22 14.20 -5.86 8.92
C PHE A 22 13.60 -4.45 8.86
N SER A 23 13.90 -3.75 7.77
CA SER A 23 13.24 -2.48 7.46
C SER A 23 11.77 -2.71 7.08
N LEU A 24 10.96 -1.65 7.11
CA LEU A 24 9.55 -1.71 6.73
C LEU A 24 9.37 -2.27 5.31
N GLY A 25 10.19 -1.84 4.34
CA GLY A 25 10.15 -2.35 2.97
C GLY A 25 10.56 -3.82 2.86
N ALA A 26 11.62 -4.23 3.54
CA ALA A 26 12.02 -5.64 3.57
C ALA A 26 10.95 -6.52 4.24
N SER A 27 10.27 -5.99 5.26
CA SER A 27 9.20 -6.68 5.97
C SER A 27 7.92 -6.89 5.15
N LEU A 28 7.78 -6.22 4.01
CA LEU A 28 6.66 -6.41 3.06
C LEU A 28 6.96 -7.49 2.01
N ILE A 29 8.18 -8.03 1.97
CA ILE A 29 8.55 -9.08 1.01
C ILE A 29 8.14 -10.43 1.62
N PRO A 30 7.17 -11.16 1.03
CA PRO A 30 6.83 -12.49 1.49
C PRO A 30 7.98 -13.46 1.22
N PHE A 31 8.14 -14.46 2.09
CA PHE A 31 9.21 -15.46 1.99
C PHE A 31 10.63 -14.84 1.94
N LEU A 32 10.85 -13.74 2.66
CA LEU A 32 12.13 -13.02 2.71
C LEU A 32 13.33 -13.94 2.99
N GLU A 33 13.15 -14.93 3.87
CA GLU A 33 14.18 -15.91 4.26
C GLU A 33 14.70 -16.76 3.10
N ASN A 34 13.89 -16.95 2.06
CA ASN A 34 14.23 -17.75 0.88
C ASN A 34 14.94 -16.93 -0.21
N ASN A 35 15.08 -15.61 -0.01
CA ASN A 35 15.63 -14.71 -1.00
C ASN A 35 17.05 -14.26 -0.60
N ASP A 36 17.93 -14.15 -1.59
CA ASP A 36 19.27 -13.57 -1.38
C ASP A 36 19.17 -12.08 -1.02
N ALA A 37 20.07 -11.63 -0.14
CA ALA A 37 20.10 -10.28 0.42
C ALA A 37 20.12 -9.19 -0.67
N ASN A 38 20.87 -9.42 -1.76
CA ASN A 38 20.96 -8.46 -2.86
C ASN A 38 19.61 -8.28 -3.59
N ARG A 39 18.88 -9.37 -3.82
CA ARG A 39 17.55 -9.32 -4.45
C ARG A 39 16.50 -8.75 -3.51
N CYS A 40 16.60 -9.05 -2.21
CA CYS A 40 15.77 -8.42 -1.18
C CYS A 40 15.95 -6.91 -1.14
N LEU A 41 17.21 -6.44 -1.20
CA LEU A 41 17.53 -5.02 -1.24
C LEU A 41 16.90 -4.35 -2.46
N MET A 42 17.06 -4.95 -3.65
CA MET A 42 16.43 -4.47 -4.88
C MET A 42 14.91 -4.42 -4.75
N GLY A 43 14.28 -5.50 -4.28
CA GLY A 43 12.83 -5.57 -4.07
C GLY A 43 12.31 -4.47 -3.14
N SER A 44 12.97 -4.26 -2.00
CA SER A 44 12.59 -3.22 -1.03
C SER A 44 12.72 -1.80 -1.61
N ASN A 45 13.70 -1.58 -2.50
CA ASN A 45 13.87 -0.29 -3.17
C ASN A 45 12.86 -0.07 -4.28
N MET A 46 12.59 -1.11 -5.08
CA MET A 46 11.61 -1.08 -6.17
C MET A 46 10.18 -0.86 -5.65
N GLN A 47 9.84 -1.38 -4.47
CA GLN A 47 8.55 -1.09 -3.83
C GLN A 47 8.29 0.42 -3.64
N ARG A 48 9.33 1.20 -3.31
CA ARG A 48 9.20 2.67 -3.13
C ARG A 48 9.05 3.42 -4.46
N GLN A 49 9.37 2.78 -5.58
CA GLN A 49 9.27 3.33 -6.92
C GLN A 49 7.93 2.99 -7.58
N ALA A 50 7.08 2.19 -6.92
CA ALA A 50 5.79 1.81 -7.44
C ALA A 50 4.93 3.06 -7.71
N VAL A 51 4.35 3.09 -8.91
CA VAL A 51 3.48 4.19 -9.35
C VAL A 51 2.05 3.90 -8.91
N PRO A 52 1.32 4.88 -8.36
CA PRO A 52 -0.10 4.73 -8.04
C PRO A 52 -0.92 4.36 -9.27
N LEU A 53 -1.49 3.15 -9.27
CA LEU A 53 -2.39 2.69 -10.31
C LEU A 53 -3.77 3.34 -10.17
N ILE A 54 -4.58 3.31 -11.24
CA ILE A 54 -5.99 3.74 -11.16
C ILE A 54 -6.77 2.78 -10.25
N TYR A 55 -6.51 1.49 -10.40
CA TYR A 55 -7.10 0.43 -9.59
C TYR A 55 -5.98 -0.48 -9.10
N ALA A 56 -5.60 -0.39 -7.82
CA ALA A 56 -4.66 -1.32 -7.22
C ALA A 56 -5.39 -2.45 -6.48
N ASP A 57 -4.83 -3.66 -6.52
CA ASP A 57 -5.38 -4.82 -5.80
C ASP A 57 -4.54 -5.08 -4.54
N ASN A 58 -5.18 -5.62 -3.50
CA ASN A 58 -4.43 -6.16 -2.36
C ASN A 58 -3.68 -7.41 -2.80
N SER A 59 -2.46 -7.58 -2.29
CA SER A 59 -1.67 -8.78 -2.56
C SER A 59 -2.39 -10.02 -2.03
N ILE A 60 -2.49 -11.06 -2.87
CA ILE A 60 -3.06 -12.35 -2.43
C ILE A 60 -2.17 -13.00 -1.36
N VAL A 61 -0.86 -12.77 -1.46
CA VAL A 61 0.14 -13.23 -0.49
C VAL A 61 0.81 -11.99 0.11
N GLY A 62 0.61 -11.79 1.40
CA GLY A 62 1.20 -10.68 2.17
C GLY A 62 1.93 -11.16 3.42
N THR A 63 2.52 -10.21 4.14
CA THR A 63 3.25 -10.47 5.40
C THR A 63 2.44 -10.08 6.64
N GLY A 64 1.32 -9.37 6.48
CA GLY A 64 0.49 -8.81 7.53
C GLY A 64 0.88 -7.38 7.92
N ASN A 65 2.04 -6.90 7.49
CA ASN A 65 2.48 -5.53 7.74
C ASN A 65 1.78 -4.52 6.83
N GLU A 66 1.15 -4.95 5.74
CA GLU A 66 0.51 -4.11 4.74
C GLU A 66 -0.54 -3.17 5.35
N LEU A 67 -1.33 -3.65 6.31
CA LEU A 67 -2.34 -2.88 7.01
C LEU A 67 -1.71 -1.80 7.91
N ILE A 68 -0.63 -2.15 8.60
CA ILE A 68 0.10 -1.23 9.49
C ILE A 68 0.74 -0.11 8.66
N VAL A 69 1.38 -0.47 7.55
CA VAL A 69 2.00 0.48 6.63
C VAL A 69 0.95 1.37 5.98
N GLY A 70 -0.15 0.78 5.47
CA GLY A 70 -1.22 1.51 4.81
C GLY A 70 -1.89 2.53 5.73
N ASN A 71 -2.20 2.13 6.98
CA ASN A 71 -2.79 3.04 7.96
C ASN A 71 -1.84 4.17 8.39
N ASN A 72 -0.54 3.87 8.55
CA ASN A 72 0.44 4.87 8.97
C ASN A 72 0.97 5.76 7.83
N SER A 73 0.62 5.46 6.57
CA SER A 73 1.09 6.19 5.39
C SER A 73 0.50 7.60 5.23
N ASN A 74 -0.56 7.94 5.98
CA ASN A 74 -1.32 9.20 5.85
C ASN A 74 -1.88 9.50 4.44
N TYR A 75 -1.87 8.51 3.53
CA TYR A 75 -2.62 8.59 2.28
C TYR A 75 -4.10 8.32 2.47
N ASN A 76 -4.45 7.61 3.54
CA ASN A 76 -5.83 7.32 3.94
C ASN A 76 -6.42 8.46 4.77
N ILE A 77 -7.75 8.52 4.82
CA ILE A 77 -8.48 9.35 5.79
C ILE A 77 -9.03 8.41 6.85
N ASN A 78 -8.57 8.58 8.08
CA ASN A 78 -9.08 7.85 9.25
C ASN A 78 -9.92 8.80 10.11
N SER A 79 -10.85 8.24 10.88
CA SER A 79 -11.72 9.02 11.75
C SER A 79 -11.02 9.41 13.05
N ASP A 80 -10.95 10.70 13.37
CA ASP A 80 -10.39 11.17 14.65
C ASP A 80 -11.36 11.00 15.82
N ILE A 81 -12.64 10.80 15.51
CA ILE A 81 -13.75 10.74 16.45
C ILE A 81 -14.64 9.54 16.19
N SER A 82 -15.31 9.09 17.25
CA SER A 82 -16.42 8.16 17.13
C SER A 82 -17.72 8.93 16.90
N GLY A 83 -18.59 8.44 16.01
CA GLY A 83 -19.84 9.11 15.68
C GLY A 83 -20.61 8.41 14.58
N PHE A 84 -21.64 9.09 14.08
CA PHE A 84 -22.45 8.62 12.96
C PHE A 84 -22.16 9.46 11.70
N VAL A 85 -22.17 8.81 10.54
CA VAL A 85 -21.95 9.46 9.26
C VAL A 85 -23.21 10.20 8.83
N LEU A 86 -23.18 11.53 8.92
CA LEU A 86 -24.29 12.42 8.55
C LEU A 86 -24.36 12.62 7.03
N TYR A 87 -23.21 12.71 6.37
CA TYR A 87 -23.12 12.99 4.94
C TYR A 87 -21.86 12.39 4.34
N VAL A 88 -21.98 11.79 3.15
CA VAL A 88 -20.86 11.29 2.35
C VAL A 88 -21.05 11.74 0.93
N ASP A 89 -20.00 12.34 0.38
CA ASP A 89 -19.85 12.61 -1.04
C ASP A 89 -18.39 12.41 -1.41
N ASN A 90 -18.10 12.41 -2.70
CA ASN A 90 -16.76 12.27 -3.22
C ASN A 90 -15.84 13.46 -2.86
N ASN A 91 -16.35 14.57 -2.35
CA ASN A 91 -15.55 15.73 -1.95
C ASN A 91 -15.38 15.86 -0.43
N TYR A 92 -16.40 15.49 0.34
CA TYR A 92 -16.40 15.67 1.79
C TYR A 92 -17.16 14.56 2.50
N ILE A 93 -16.71 14.22 3.70
CA ILE A 93 -17.37 13.32 4.65
C ILE A 93 -17.67 14.14 5.91
N ILE A 94 -18.90 14.06 6.41
CA ILE A 94 -19.30 14.73 7.65
C ILE A 94 -19.72 13.69 8.67
N ILE A 95 -19.03 13.68 9.81
CA ILE A 95 -19.31 12.80 10.94
C ILE A 95 -19.86 13.65 12.08
N LYS A 96 -21.00 13.24 12.62
CA LYS A 96 -21.62 13.86 13.78
C LYS A 96 -21.33 13.03 15.02
N ASN A 97 -20.71 13.66 16.00
CA ASN A 97 -20.64 13.17 17.37
C ASN A 97 -21.66 13.92 18.24
N LYS A 98 -21.84 13.52 19.51
CA LYS A 98 -22.78 14.15 20.45
C LYS A 98 -22.58 15.67 20.59
N TYR A 99 -21.34 16.15 20.45
CA TYR A 99 -20.98 17.55 20.76
C TYR A 99 -20.60 18.40 19.54
N LYS A 100 -20.15 17.80 18.43
CA LYS A 100 -19.59 18.52 17.27
C LYS A 100 -19.79 17.77 15.95
N LEU A 101 -19.76 18.53 14.86
CA LEU A 101 -19.67 18.04 13.48
C LEU A 101 -18.21 18.13 13.03
N PHE A 102 -17.68 17.05 12.49
CA PHE A 102 -16.35 17.00 11.90
C PHE A 102 -16.46 16.80 10.39
N LYS A 103 -15.77 17.64 9.63
CA LYS A 103 -15.76 17.61 8.17
C LYS A 103 -14.39 17.19 7.67
N TYR A 104 -14.33 16.06 6.97
CA TYR A 104 -13.16 15.55 6.30
C TYR A 104 -13.21 15.90 4.82
N LYS A 105 -12.14 16.50 4.28
CA LYS A 105 -12.02 16.81 2.85
C LYS A 105 -11.31 15.68 2.13
N ILE A 106 -11.94 15.16 1.08
CA ILE A 106 -11.37 14.13 0.22
C ILE A 106 -10.46 14.79 -0.80
N LYS A 107 -9.23 14.28 -0.90
CA LYS A 107 -8.24 14.71 -1.88
C LYS A 107 -8.48 13.98 -3.21
N LYS A 108 -8.69 14.73 -4.29
CA LYS A 108 -8.86 14.17 -5.64
C LYS A 108 -7.82 14.73 -6.59
N PHE A 109 -7.22 13.85 -7.39
CA PHE A 109 -6.28 14.21 -8.46
C PHE A 109 -5.19 15.19 -8.01
N ILE A 110 -4.68 15.00 -6.79
CA ILE A 110 -3.60 15.84 -6.27
C ILE A 110 -2.28 15.40 -6.89
N ARG A 111 -1.56 16.34 -7.49
CA ARG A 111 -0.23 16.13 -8.04
C ARG A 111 0.78 15.90 -6.90
N THR A 112 1.63 14.90 -7.07
CA THR A 112 2.81 14.66 -6.23
C THR A 112 4.06 15.28 -6.84
N ASN A 113 5.14 15.34 -6.07
CA ASN A 113 6.43 15.81 -6.56
C ASN A 113 6.97 14.98 -7.74
N GLN A 114 6.63 13.69 -7.81
CA GLN A 114 6.99 12.79 -8.91
C GLN A 114 5.99 12.83 -10.08
N ASN A 115 5.11 13.84 -10.14
CA ASN A 115 4.07 13.98 -11.17
C ASN A 115 3.05 12.83 -11.22
N THR A 116 3.00 11.99 -10.19
CA THR A 116 1.94 11.00 -10.01
C THR A 116 0.73 11.65 -9.34
N THR A 117 -0.40 10.94 -9.31
CA THR A 117 -1.63 11.44 -8.69
C THR A 117 -1.98 10.67 -7.43
N ILE A 118 -2.41 11.40 -6.40
CA ILE A 118 -3.08 10.86 -5.22
C ILE A 118 -4.56 11.19 -5.33
N THR A 119 -5.39 10.14 -5.31
CA THR A 119 -6.84 10.27 -5.34
C THR A 119 -7.43 9.37 -4.26
N GLN A 120 -8.27 9.96 -3.41
CA GLN A 120 -8.96 9.28 -2.34
C GLN A 120 -10.42 9.02 -2.71
N LYS A 121 -10.96 7.90 -2.23
CA LYS A 121 -12.35 7.50 -2.44
C LYS A 121 -12.99 7.10 -1.10
N PRO A 122 -14.18 7.61 -0.77
CA PRO A 122 -14.88 7.24 0.45
C PRO A 122 -15.32 5.77 0.39
N ILE A 123 -15.26 5.08 1.53
CA ILE A 123 -15.64 3.66 1.69
C ILE A 123 -16.96 3.54 2.45
N ILE A 124 -17.21 4.47 3.37
CA ILE A 124 -18.36 4.48 4.24
C ILE A 124 -19.63 4.96 3.54
N ASN A 125 -20.77 4.48 4.03
CA ASN A 125 -22.09 4.91 3.58
C ASN A 125 -22.75 5.85 4.60
N LEU A 126 -23.74 6.61 4.13
CA LEU A 126 -24.56 7.47 4.98
C LEU A 126 -25.28 6.63 6.04
N GLY A 127 -25.24 7.09 7.30
CA GLY A 127 -25.83 6.38 8.43
C GLY A 127 -24.92 5.36 9.13
N ASN A 128 -23.73 5.07 8.61
CA ASN A 128 -22.80 4.16 9.27
C ASN A 128 -22.32 4.73 10.62
N ASN A 129 -22.14 3.86 11.61
CA ASN A 129 -21.45 4.19 12.85
C ASN A 129 -19.95 3.94 12.68
N VAL A 130 -19.14 4.89 13.14
CA VAL A 130 -17.69 4.88 12.97
C VAL A 130 -17.05 5.12 14.33
N LYS A 131 -15.95 4.42 14.60
CA LYS A 131 -15.10 4.61 15.79
C LYS A 131 -13.87 5.44 15.43
N LYS A 132 -13.27 6.05 16.45
CA LYS A 132 -11.94 6.66 16.31
C LYS A 132 -10.94 5.62 15.78
N GLY A 133 -10.22 5.97 14.72
CA GLY A 133 -9.23 5.14 14.04
C GLY A 133 -9.76 4.43 12.78
N ASP A 134 -11.07 4.31 12.62
CA ASP A 134 -11.67 3.62 11.48
C ASP A 134 -11.39 4.35 10.17
N LEU A 135 -11.25 3.57 9.09
CA LEU A 135 -10.97 4.07 7.75
C LEU A 135 -12.23 4.69 7.11
N LEU A 136 -12.15 5.96 6.76
CA LEU A 136 -13.23 6.72 6.09
C LEU A 136 -13.08 6.69 4.57
N ALA A 137 -11.85 6.87 4.09
CA ALA A 137 -11.52 6.87 2.66
C ALA A 137 -10.13 6.28 2.44
N TYR A 138 -9.98 5.41 1.44
CA TYR A 138 -8.67 4.91 0.98
C TYR A 138 -8.17 5.75 -0.19
N SER A 139 -6.86 5.69 -0.46
CA SER A 139 -6.23 6.30 -1.64
C SER A 139 -6.04 5.27 -2.75
N ASN A 140 -5.77 5.69 -3.97
CA ASN A 140 -5.36 4.79 -5.07
C ASN A 140 -4.08 3.95 -4.84
N VAL A 141 -3.36 4.15 -3.72
CA VAL A 141 -2.19 3.36 -3.29
C VAL A 141 -2.53 2.39 -2.15
N THR A 142 -3.78 2.39 -1.70
CA THR A 142 -4.26 1.56 -0.60
C THR A 142 -5.63 1.01 -0.94
N ASN A 143 -5.92 -0.21 -0.53
CA ASN A 143 -7.24 -0.79 -0.74
C ASN A 143 -7.69 -1.47 0.56
N ASN A 144 -8.83 -0.99 1.06
CA ASN A 144 -9.36 -1.31 2.38
C ASN A 144 -8.39 -1.08 3.56
N GLY A 145 -7.47 -0.12 3.42
CA GLY A 145 -6.53 0.28 4.48
C GLY A 145 -5.17 -0.39 4.40
N GLU A 146 -5.04 -1.46 3.61
CA GLU A 146 -3.78 -2.10 3.29
C GLU A 146 -3.07 -1.35 2.17
N ILE A 147 -1.73 -1.37 2.16
CA ILE A 147 -0.95 -0.84 1.05
C ILE A 147 -1.08 -1.74 -0.18
N SER A 148 -1.33 -1.13 -1.34
CA SER A 148 -1.61 -1.83 -2.59
C SER A 148 -0.75 -1.21 -3.69
N LEU A 149 0.42 -1.82 -3.94
CA LEU A 149 1.42 -1.29 -4.86
C LEU A 149 1.26 -1.75 -6.31
N GLY A 150 0.34 -2.69 -6.59
CA GLY A 150 0.26 -3.33 -7.91
C GLY A 150 -1.02 -4.13 -8.16
N LYS A 151 -0.89 -5.16 -9.01
CA LYS A 151 -1.96 -6.06 -9.45
C LYS A 151 -1.56 -7.51 -9.25
N ASN A 152 -2.54 -8.36 -8.97
CA ASN A 152 -2.33 -9.81 -8.98
C ASN A 152 -2.41 -10.33 -10.42
N LEU A 153 -1.38 -11.05 -10.87
CA LEU A 153 -1.31 -11.62 -12.21
C LEU A 153 -1.18 -13.14 -12.16
N ARG A 154 -1.72 -13.81 -13.18
CA ARG A 154 -1.41 -15.21 -13.44
C ARG A 154 -0.09 -15.28 -14.19
N VAL A 155 0.92 -15.90 -13.57
CA VAL A 155 2.27 -16.04 -14.12
C VAL A 155 2.50 -17.50 -14.54
N ALA A 156 3.26 -17.69 -15.61
CA ALA A 156 3.72 -19.01 -16.05
C ALA A 156 5.24 -18.98 -16.24
N PHE A 157 5.95 -19.93 -15.62
CA PHE A 157 7.40 -20.06 -15.74
C PHE A 157 7.73 -21.03 -16.86
N MET A 158 7.97 -20.51 -18.07
CA MET A 158 8.41 -21.28 -19.23
C MET A 158 9.17 -20.39 -20.20
N SER A 159 10.09 -20.95 -20.98
CA SER A 159 10.70 -20.23 -22.11
C SER A 159 9.71 -20.13 -23.27
N TRP A 160 9.54 -18.94 -23.84
CA TRP A 160 8.56 -18.68 -24.90
C TRP A 160 9.23 -18.09 -26.14
N TYR A 161 9.64 -18.96 -27.06
CA TYR A 161 10.27 -18.59 -28.35
C TYR A 161 11.41 -17.56 -28.25
N GLY A 162 12.12 -17.50 -27.12
CA GLY A 162 13.19 -16.54 -26.86
C GLY A 162 12.74 -15.11 -26.54
N TYR A 163 11.44 -14.81 -26.51
CA TYR A 163 10.94 -13.47 -26.17
C TYR A 163 11.07 -13.12 -24.69
N ASN A 164 11.31 -14.12 -23.84
CA ASN A 164 11.62 -13.95 -22.42
C ASN A 164 13.07 -14.32 -22.10
N PHE A 165 14.00 -14.01 -23.03
CA PHE A 165 15.43 -14.19 -22.80
C PHE A 165 15.94 -13.21 -21.73
N GLU A 166 16.85 -13.67 -20.87
CA GLU A 166 17.35 -12.94 -19.70
C GLU A 166 16.21 -12.43 -18.79
N ASP A 167 16.14 -11.12 -18.56
CA ASP A 167 15.17 -10.47 -17.67
C ASP A 167 13.96 -9.87 -18.41
N SER A 168 13.77 -10.24 -19.68
CA SER A 168 12.64 -9.75 -20.47
C SER A 168 11.32 -10.41 -20.06
N ILE A 169 10.26 -9.61 -19.97
CA ILE A 169 8.94 -10.03 -19.51
C ILE A 169 7.96 -9.98 -20.68
N LEU A 170 7.33 -11.11 -20.98
CA LEU A 170 6.23 -11.17 -21.93
C LEU A 170 4.90 -10.98 -21.21
N ILE A 171 4.11 -10.02 -21.69
CA ILE A 171 2.80 -9.67 -21.12
C ILE A 171 1.68 -9.99 -22.09
N SER A 172 0.54 -10.43 -21.55
CA SER A 172 -0.66 -10.64 -22.35
C SER A 172 -1.29 -9.31 -22.75
N ASN A 173 -1.76 -9.19 -23.99
CA ASN A 173 -2.52 -8.02 -24.46
C ASN A 173 -3.80 -7.77 -23.63
N LYS A 174 -4.28 -8.77 -22.88
CA LYS A 174 -5.38 -8.61 -21.93
C LYS A 174 -5.10 -7.52 -20.88
N ILE A 175 -3.85 -7.41 -20.43
CA ILE A 175 -3.41 -6.42 -19.43
C ILE A 175 -3.65 -5.00 -19.92
N ILE A 176 -3.42 -4.75 -21.22
CA ILE A 176 -3.65 -3.45 -21.86
C ILE A 176 -5.15 -3.20 -22.02
N LYS A 177 -5.89 -4.18 -22.55
CA LYS A 177 -7.34 -4.05 -22.78
C LYS A 177 -8.13 -3.77 -21.49
N GLU A 178 -7.71 -4.35 -20.38
CA GLU A 178 -8.38 -4.21 -19.08
C GLU A 178 -7.73 -3.15 -18.17
N ASN A 179 -6.78 -2.36 -18.67
CA ASN A 179 -6.13 -1.24 -17.95
C ASN A 179 -5.53 -1.63 -16.59
N PHE A 180 -4.88 -2.80 -16.51
CA PHE A 180 -4.35 -3.32 -15.24
C PHE A 180 -3.25 -2.42 -14.65
N PHE A 181 -2.35 -1.92 -15.49
CA PHE A 181 -1.21 -1.08 -15.09
C PHE A 181 -1.33 0.38 -15.52
N SER A 182 -2.56 0.86 -15.72
CA SER A 182 -2.80 2.26 -16.07
C SER A 182 -2.65 3.17 -14.84
N SER A 183 -1.97 4.30 -15.02
CA SER A 183 -1.74 5.34 -14.01
C SER A 183 -2.06 6.73 -14.59
N PHE A 184 -2.36 7.69 -13.71
CA PHE A 184 -2.50 9.10 -14.09
C PHE A 184 -1.25 9.88 -13.71
N HIS A 185 -0.84 10.75 -14.63
CA HIS A 185 0.28 11.68 -14.44
C HIS A 185 -0.18 13.11 -14.75
N ILE A 186 0.17 14.05 -13.88
CA ILE A 186 -0.17 15.46 -14.04
C ILE A 186 1.13 16.25 -14.14
N TYR A 187 1.28 16.97 -15.26
CA TYR A 187 2.40 17.88 -15.50
C TYR A 187 1.90 19.32 -15.43
N GLU A 188 2.68 20.15 -14.75
CA GLU A 188 2.40 21.58 -14.58
C GLU A 188 3.44 22.35 -15.39
N TYR A 189 2.97 23.10 -16.38
CA TYR A 189 3.80 23.95 -17.22
C TYR A 189 3.52 25.39 -16.86
N VAL A 190 4.53 26.08 -16.32
CA VAL A 190 4.46 27.52 -16.06
C VAL A 190 5.28 28.20 -17.12
N CYS A 191 4.62 28.97 -17.98
CA CYS A 191 5.29 29.91 -18.87
C CYS A 191 5.50 31.22 -18.09
N VAL A 192 6.74 31.71 -18.08
CA VAL A 192 7.11 33.03 -17.56
C VAL A 192 7.08 34.03 -18.69
#